data_AF-A0A845PRJ4-F1
#
_entry.id   AF-A0A845PRJ4-F1
#
_cell.length_a   1.000
_cell.length_b   1.000
_cell.length_c   1.000
_cell.angle_alpha   90.00
_cell.angle_beta   90.00
_cell.angle_gamma   90.00
#
_symmetry.space_group_name_H-M   'P 1'
#
loop_
_entity.id
_entity.type
_entity.pdbx_description
1 polymer ?
#
loop_
_entity_poly.entity_id
_entity_poly.type
_entity_poly.pdbx_seq_one_letter_code
_entity_poly.pdbx_strand_id
1 'polypeptide(L)'
;MQKQTLHNRKKFYVNFRGSIPVLMGLLLGVSACRSSESDAHNLSAVSGGGVAQVKFNVLGSNYDGISTNKYKALSHQKDFSSNGAIQRKEVDINERYYMEVELVPQAASGGVSLRGATQQQKGEQISTFQKGNKYQVAAYDTDGKFVDQQELIHGKEGDAKFDLPGGKDYTFVSFSVNSQKDLPPVKFEGDVKALESSVIKDMNGSLDFMYFKKTMQVVESKINFVDVVFKHKFSEVVVNIDAQETEYPIAQAEAIFDSHYPTASIELANGEVDRSGKMTTANVSFPNLGKNTASSSKVIINGETETGTFTIKKLVIGENNTKPLTMENVVALKDLKINPGVRYDLNLTIHPKDRYLTHKGIPAALIGGQIWMRHNVGADFTTDPDKPTKETSGKYYQWGRKESIAGPDSFTGALGNWNIPQRPANVWNLGTETEPVKNEANDPCPEGYRVPTSAEFDQLEKAGTWYRSIGGAWATSQAGIAGDFSKAGVLVSRRKRSVFLTFPAPGYRSNVDGSLKWRAGSGTYWSSSPTFGGSLLVLQNEARRQGQFAEHNFNAGYNIRCIAEK
;
A
#
# COMPACT_ATOMS: atom_id res chain seq x y z
N MET A 1 47.71 7.54 -29.57
CA MET A 1 46.85 8.33 -30.49
C MET A 1 45.57 8.69 -29.75
N GLN A 2 45.15 9.95 -29.92
CA GLN A 2 43.94 10.63 -29.42
C GLN A 2 43.83 10.98 -27.92
N LYS A 3 44.07 12.28 -27.68
CA LYS A 3 43.81 13.07 -26.47
C LYS A 3 42.37 13.59 -26.47
N GLN A 4 41.70 13.42 -25.33
CA GLN A 4 41.23 14.50 -24.43
C GLN A 4 40.69 15.85 -25.00
N THR A 5 39.42 16.11 -24.65
CA THR A 5 38.82 17.31 -24.00
C THR A 5 38.49 18.64 -24.72
N LEU A 6 37.26 19.09 -24.39
CA LEU A 6 36.83 20.41 -23.84
C LEU A 6 36.29 21.55 -24.74
N HIS A 7 35.02 21.92 -24.45
CA HIS A 7 34.37 23.26 -24.50
C HIS A 7 34.26 23.95 -25.89
N ASN A 8 33.30 24.82 -26.23
CA ASN A 8 32.46 25.73 -25.45
C ASN A 8 31.26 26.23 -26.30
N ARG A 9 30.27 26.81 -25.62
CA ARG A 9 29.06 27.46 -26.18
C ARG A 9 29.35 28.62 -27.14
N LYS A 10 28.42 28.91 -28.06
CA LYS A 10 27.91 30.28 -28.36
C LYS A 10 26.66 30.26 -29.26
N LYS A 11 25.61 30.96 -28.81
CA LYS A 11 24.43 31.38 -29.61
C LYS A 11 24.85 32.53 -30.53
N PHE A 12 24.29 32.61 -31.74
CA PHE A 12 24.14 33.86 -32.49
C PHE A 12 22.85 33.86 -33.31
N TYR A 13 22.07 34.92 -33.13
CA TYR A 13 20.94 35.36 -33.95
C TYR A 13 21.43 35.93 -35.28
N VAL A 14 20.67 35.73 -36.37
CA VAL A 14 20.75 36.59 -37.57
C VAL A 14 19.34 36.89 -38.09
N ASN A 15 19.11 38.18 -38.36
CA ASN A 15 17.89 38.82 -38.83
C ASN A 15 17.80 38.91 -40.37
N PHE A 16 16.55 38.86 -40.86
CA PHE A 16 15.90 39.61 -41.95
C PHE A 16 16.69 40.24 -43.14
N ARG A 17 16.20 39.93 -44.36
CA ARG A 17 15.91 40.79 -45.54
C ARG A 17 15.51 39.82 -46.67
N GLY A 18 14.39 39.90 -47.40
CA GLY A 18 13.53 41.00 -47.85
C GLY A 18 13.57 41.01 -49.38
N SER A 19 12.44 40.81 -50.08
CA SER A 19 12.16 41.29 -51.46
C SER A 19 10.72 40.95 -51.89
N ILE A 20 10.00 42.00 -52.31
CA ILE A 20 8.66 42.03 -52.92
C ILE A 20 8.85 42.09 -54.45
N PRO A 21 7.90 41.57 -55.25
CA PRO A 21 7.19 42.48 -56.15
C PRO A 21 5.67 42.27 -56.18
N VAL A 22 5.00 43.39 -56.41
CA VAL A 22 3.56 43.63 -56.60
C VAL A 22 3.21 43.49 -58.07
N LEU A 23 2.05 42.90 -58.44
CA LEU A 23 1.04 43.55 -59.32
C LEU A 23 -0.29 42.78 -59.46
N MET A 24 -1.38 43.53 -59.21
CA MET A 24 -2.74 43.51 -59.78
C MET A 24 -3.53 42.21 -60.04
N GLY A 25 -4.64 42.09 -59.30
CA GLY A 25 -5.97 42.32 -59.91
C GLY A 25 -6.84 41.10 -60.16
N LEU A 26 -7.79 40.81 -59.26
CA LEU A 26 -9.16 40.43 -59.61
C LEU A 26 -10.08 40.55 -58.39
N LEU A 27 -11.05 41.45 -58.45
CA LEU A 27 -12.15 41.60 -57.49
C LEU A 27 -13.30 40.66 -57.88
N LEU A 28 -13.60 39.69 -57.03
CA LEU A 28 -14.89 38.99 -56.99
C LEU A 28 -15.32 38.89 -55.53
N GLY A 29 -16.41 39.58 -55.21
CA GLY A 29 -17.04 39.54 -53.90
C GLY A 29 -17.97 38.34 -53.77
N VAL A 30 -18.04 37.79 -52.56
CA VAL A 30 -19.27 37.19 -52.01
C VAL A 30 -19.25 37.37 -50.50
N SER A 31 -20.32 38.01 -50.05
CA SER A 31 -20.62 38.38 -48.67
C SER A 31 -20.89 37.16 -47.80
N ALA A 32 -20.40 37.23 -46.56
CA ALA A 32 -20.81 36.36 -45.47
C ALA A 32 -22.28 36.68 -45.10
N CYS A 33 -23.18 35.71 -45.27
CA CYS A 33 -24.49 35.76 -44.64
C CYS A 33 -24.41 35.12 -43.24
N ARG A 34 -24.48 35.98 -42.22
CA ARG A 34 -25.09 35.65 -40.93
C ARG A 34 -26.57 35.36 -41.19
N SER A 35 -27.10 34.22 -40.79
CA SER A 35 -28.55 34.04 -40.63
C SER A 35 -28.91 34.22 -39.16
N SER A 36 -29.53 35.37 -38.88
CA SER A 36 -30.30 35.67 -37.69
C SER A 36 -31.65 34.97 -37.74
N GLU A 37 -32.18 34.65 -36.56
CA GLU A 37 -33.54 34.18 -36.31
C GLU A 37 -34.61 35.08 -36.94
N SER A 38 -35.57 34.45 -37.63
CA SER A 38 -36.98 34.81 -37.57
C SER A 38 -37.76 33.67 -38.22
N ASP A 39 -38.57 32.95 -37.44
CA ASP A 39 -39.82 32.36 -37.94
C ASP A 39 -40.72 32.08 -36.73
N ALA A 40 -41.46 33.12 -36.37
CA ALA A 40 -42.70 32.98 -35.66
C ALA A 40 -43.82 32.74 -36.70
N HIS A 41 -44.71 31.80 -36.36
CA HIS A 41 -46.02 31.55 -36.96
C HIS A 41 -46.08 30.79 -38.30
N ASN A 42 -46.22 29.47 -38.18
CA ASN A 42 -47.31 28.77 -38.86
C ASN A 42 -47.88 27.69 -37.93
N LEU A 43 -48.77 28.13 -37.04
CA LEU A 43 -49.65 27.26 -36.28
C LEU A 43 -50.93 27.10 -37.12
N SER A 44 -50.91 26.17 -38.08
CA SER A 44 -52.15 25.67 -38.67
C SER A 44 -52.77 24.69 -37.68
N ALA A 45 -53.88 25.12 -37.09
CA ALA A 45 -54.70 24.31 -36.20
C ALA A 45 -55.17 23.04 -36.92
N VAL A 46 -54.57 21.92 -36.56
CA VAL A 46 -55.20 20.60 -36.61
C VAL A 46 -55.51 20.23 -35.17
N SER A 47 -56.78 19.95 -34.91
CA SER A 47 -57.27 19.43 -33.64
C SER A 47 -56.55 18.12 -33.27
N GLY A 48 -55.68 18.15 -32.25
CA GLY A 48 -55.12 16.96 -31.60
C GLY A 48 -53.69 17.14 -31.07
N GLY A 49 -53.56 17.38 -29.76
CA GLY A 49 -52.37 17.14 -28.89
C GLY A 49 -51.00 17.60 -29.39
N GLY A 50 -50.50 18.75 -28.90
CA GLY A 50 -49.16 19.21 -29.21
C GLY A 50 -48.07 18.33 -28.58
N VAL A 51 -47.08 17.92 -29.36
CA VAL A 51 -45.89 17.22 -28.86
C VAL A 51 -45.01 18.23 -28.10
N ALA A 52 -44.68 17.93 -26.84
CA ALA A 52 -43.88 18.78 -25.97
C ALA A 52 -42.41 18.32 -25.92
N GLN A 53 -41.48 19.27 -25.88
CA GLN A 53 -40.04 18.95 -25.83
C GLN A 53 -39.59 18.65 -24.39
N VAL A 54 -38.99 17.47 -24.19
CA VAL A 54 -38.34 17.09 -22.92
C VAL A 54 -36.83 17.04 -23.11
N LYS A 55 -36.08 17.71 -22.23
CA LYS A 55 -34.61 17.71 -22.20
C LYS A 55 -34.09 17.13 -20.90
N PHE A 56 -33.02 16.35 -21.00
CA PHE A 56 -32.36 15.71 -19.87
C PHE A 56 -31.07 16.44 -19.54
N ASN A 57 -30.82 16.60 -18.24
CA ASN A 57 -29.61 17.23 -17.73
C ASN A 57 -29.10 16.42 -16.55
N VAL A 58 -27.90 15.85 -16.65
CA VAL A 58 -27.32 15.11 -15.53
C VAL A 58 -26.56 16.08 -14.64
N LEU A 59 -27.06 16.28 -13.42
CA LEU A 59 -26.46 17.14 -12.42
C LEU A 59 -25.33 16.46 -11.65
N GLY A 60 -25.31 15.11 -11.63
CA GLY A 60 -24.25 14.30 -11.03
C GLY A 60 -24.78 12.97 -10.47
N SER A 61 -24.00 12.36 -9.58
CA SER A 61 -24.41 11.17 -8.84
C SER A 61 -24.08 11.28 -7.35
N ASN A 62 -24.85 10.55 -6.54
CA ASN A 62 -24.75 10.52 -5.10
C ASN A 62 -24.67 9.10 -4.55
N TYR A 63 -23.78 8.93 -3.58
CA TYR A 63 -23.79 7.78 -2.67
C TYR A 63 -24.71 8.09 -1.49
N ASP A 64 -25.30 7.06 -0.91
CA ASP A 64 -25.96 7.17 0.37
C ASP A 64 -24.92 7.52 1.44
N GLY A 65 -25.21 8.57 2.20
CA GLY A 65 -24.32 9.06 3.23
C GLY A 65 -24.57 8.39 4.57
N ILE A 66 -23.50 8.29 5.33
CA ILE A 66 -23.54 8.04 6.77
C ILE A 66 -23.05 9.32 7.45
N SER A 67 -23.78 9.84 8.45
CA SER A 67 -23.39 11.08 9.15
C SER A 67 -22.08 10.88 9.91
N THR A 68 -20.97 11.43 9.39
CA THR A 68 -19.65 11.41 10.04
C THR A 68 -19.51 12.60 11.00
N ASN A 69 -20.22 12.56 12.13
CA ASN A 69 -19.92 13.49 13.21
C ASN A 69 -18.46 13.29 13.65
N LYS A 70 -17.74 14.39 13.87
CA LYS A 70 -16.30 14.41 14.21
C LYS A 70 -16.03 13.59 15.48
N TYR A 71 -15.24 12.52 15.41
CA TYR A 71 -14.86 11.74 16.59
C TYR A 71 -13.35 11.79 16.87
N LYS A 72 -13.06 12.14 18.12
CA LYS A 72 -11.74 12.09 18.75
C LYS A 72 -11.26 10.65 18.84
N ALA A 73 -9.95 10.46 18.69
CA ALA A 73 -9.24 9.23 19.01
C ALA A 73 -9.68 8.70 20.39
N LEU A 74 -10.30 7.52 20.42
CA LEU A 74 -10.57 6.77 21.65
C LEU A 74 -9.76 5.48 21.63
N SER A 75 -9.17 5.25 22.80
CA SER A 75 -8.17 4.24 23.14
C SER A 75 -8.57 2.81 22.84
N HIS A 76 -7.54 1.99 22.55
CA HIS A 76 -7.51 0.52 22.56
C HIS A 76 -8.65 -0.13 23.34
N GLN A 77 -9.74 -0.49 22.66
CA GLN A 77 -10.61 -1.55 23.15
C GLN A 77 -11.27 -2.30 22.00
N LYS A 78 -11.23 -3.62 22.15
CA LYS A 78 -11.89 -4.63 21.34
C LYS A 78 -13.41 -4.40 21.32
N ASP A 79 -13.99 -4.80 20.21
CA ASP A 79 -15.41 -5.05 19.94
C ASP A 79 -16.23 -3.93 19.28
N PHE A 80 -16.86 -4.37 18.19
CA PHE A 80 -17.79 -3.71 17.28
C PHE A 80 -19.05 -3.17 17.98
N SER A 81 -19.55 -1.99 17.54
CA SER A 81 -20.97 -1.54 17.43
C SER A 81 -20.96 0.00 17.24
N SER A 82 -21.72 0.71 16.39
CA SER A 82 -23.03 0.55 15.77
C SER A 82 -23.14 1.50 14.55
N ASN A 83 -24.10 1.25 13.66
CA ASN A 83 -24.68 2.16 12.65
C ASN A 83 -23.81 3.33 12.18
N GLY A 84 -22.94 3.05 11.21
CA GLY A 84 -22.14 4.09 10.56
C GLY A 84 -20.83 4.44 11.23
N ALA A 85 -20.46 3.72 12.28
CA ALA A 85 -19.14 3.80 12.88
C ALA A 85 -18.07 3.24 11.93
N ILE A 86 -16.94 3.95 11.88
CA ILE A 86 -15.67 3.45 11.38
C ILE A 86 -15.41 2.05 11.97
N GLN A 87 -15.16 1.05 11.12
CA GLN A 87 -14.84 -0.30 11.58
C GLN A 87 -13.32 -0.44 11.63
N ARG A 88 -12.74 -0.47 12.84
CA ARG A 88 -11.30 -0.58 13.05
C ARG A 88 -10.93 -1.91 13.72
N LYS A 89 -9.80 -2.49 13.33
CA LYS A 89 -9.21 -3.64 13.99
C LYS A 89 -7.69 -3.58 13.94
N GLU A 90 -7.05 -3.95 15.04
CA GLU A 90 -5.64 -4.31 15.04
C GLU A 90 -5.51 -5.82 14.77
N VAL A 91 -4.64 -6.16 13.83
CA VAL A 91 -4.38 -7.53 13.39
C VAL A 91 -2.90 -7.82 13.64
N ASP A 92 -2.62 -8.66 14.64
CA ASP A 92 -1.32 -9.28 14.74
C ASP A 92 -1.14 -10.22 13.55
N ILE A 93 -0.26 -9.84 12.62
CA ILE A 93 0.04 -10.65 11.45
C ILE A 93 0.95 -11.82 11.85
N ASN A 94 1.92 -11.55 12.73
CA ASN A 94 2.83 -12.51 13.34
C ASN A 94 3.66 -11.82 14.45
N GLU A 95 4.68 -12.50 14.97
CA GLU A 95 5.66 -11.93 15.91
C GLU A 95 6.43 -10.72 15.36
N ARG A 96 6.28 -10.38 14.07
CA ARG A 96 7.14 -9.43 13.35
C ARG A 96 6.41 -8.18 12.85
N TYR A 97 5.10 -8.24 12.64
CA TYR A 97 4.27 -7.11 12.21
C TYR A 97 2.93 -7.14 12.91
N TYR A 98 2.37 -5.96 13.09
CA TYR A 98 0.93 -5.78 13.27
C TYR A 98 0.42 -4.81 12.22
N MET A 99 -0.89 -4.83 12.00
CA MET A 99 -1.56 -3.99 11.03
C MET A 99 -2.81 -3.39 11.64
N GLU A 100 -2.99 -2.10 11.46
CA GLU A 100 -4.26 -1.43 11.73
C GLU A 100 -5.09 -1.43 10.44
N VAL A 101 -6.33 -1.89 10.52
CA VAL A 101 -7.25 -1.89 9.40
C VAL A 101 -8.49 -1.09 9.76
N GLU A 102 -8.89 -0.16 8.90
CA GLU A 102 -9.99 0.77 9.13
C GLU A 102 -10.89 0.92 7.90
N LEU A 103 -12.14 0.49 7.97
CA LEU A 103 -13.17 0.77 6.95
C LEU A 103 -13.93 2.05 7.34
N VAL A 104 -13.77 3.09 6.52
CA VAL A 104 -14.31 4.42 6.75
C VAL A 104 -15.38 4.73 5.71
N PRO A 105 -16.66 4.89 6.08
CA PRO A 105 -17.67 5.40 5.17
C PRO A 105 -17.39 6.87 4.83
N GLN A 106 -17.46 7.20 3.55
CA GLN A 106 -17.36 8.57 3.10
C GLN A 106 -18.70 9.29 3.32
N ALA A 107 -18.64 10.59 3.64
CA ALA A 107 -19.84 11.39 3.81
C ALA A 107 -20.70 11.39 2.54
N ALA A 108 -22.02 11.54 2.69
CA ALA A 108 -22.92 11.77 1.55
C ALA A 108 -22.41 12.94 0.71
N SER A 109 -22.41 12.77 -0.60
CA SER A 109 -22.41 13.92 -1.49
C SER A 109 -23.83 14.54 -1.44
N GLY A 110 -23.99 15.65 -0.73
CA GLY A 110 -25.27 16.34 -0.57
C GLY A 110 -25.85 16.82 -1.90
N GLY A 111 -27.17 16.69 -2.09
CA GLY A 111 -27.89 17.21 -3.25
C GLY A 111 -27.93 18.74 -3.27
N VAL A 112 -27.97 19.33 -4.48
CA VAL A 112 -28.07 20.79 -4.69
C VAL A 112 -29.27 21.35 -3.92
N SER A 113 -29.03 22.31 -3.02
CA SER A 113 -30.07 23.26 -2.60
C SER A 113 -30.35 24.21 -3.76
N LEU A 114 -31.43 23.95 -4.49
CA LEU A 114 -31.98 24.89 -5.47
C LEU A 114 -32.75 25.98 -4.73
N ARG A 115 -32.08 27.10 -4.39
CA ARG A 115 -32.64 28.47 -4.40
C ARG A 115 -31.59 29.52 -4.02
N GLY A 116 -31.34 30.44 -4.96
CA GLY A 116 -30.88 31.81 -4.68
C GLY A 116 -29.42 31.95 -4.24
N ALA A 117 -28.57 32.42 -5.15
CA ALA A 117 -27.25 32.93 -4.79
C ALA A 117 -27.37 34.07 -3.77
N THR A 118 -26.99 33.81 -2.52
CA THR A 118 -26.24 34.75 -1.65
C THR A 118 -25.89 34.03 -0.35
N GLN A 119 -24.64 34.24 0.08
CA GLN A 119 -23.96 33.69 1.25
C GLN A 119 -23.16 32.39 1.04
N GLN A 120 -21.86 32.55 1.27
CA GLN A 120 -20.83 31.53 1.33
C GLN A 120 -21.18 30.49 2.40
N GLN A 121 -21.90 29.45 2.01
CA GLN A 121 -21.72 28.13 2.62
C GLN A 121 -20.79 27.33 1.71
N LYS A 122 -19.80 26.71 2.33
CA LYS A 122 -18.78 25.87 1.68
C LYS A 122 -19.51 24.70 1.01
N GLY A 123 -19.80 24.84 -0.29
CA GLY A 123 -20.68 23.93 -1.03
C GLY A 123 -20.19 22.49 -0.96
N GLU A 124 -21.06 21.61 -0.46
CA GLU A 124 -20.86 20.17 -0.41
C GLU A 124 -20.75 19.59 -1.83
N GLN A 125 -19.80 18.68 -2.01
CA GLN A 125 -19.35 18.22 -3.33
C GLN A 125 -20.22 17.06 -3.83
N ILE A 126 -20.99 17.27 -4.91
CA ILE A 126 -21.62 16.20 -5.69
C ILE A 126 -20.53 15.37 -6.36
N SER A 127 -20.65 14.03 -6.35
CA SER A 127 -19.70 13.20 -7.10
C SER A 127 -20.00 13.35 -8.60
N THR A 128 -18.99 13.70 -9.39
CA THR A 128 -19.19 14.06 -10.80
C THR A 128 -19.43 12.80 -11.63
N PHE A 129 -20.64 12.65 -12.17
CA PHE A 129 -20.89 11.72 -13.28
C PHE A 129 -20.09 12.18 -14.50
N GLN A 130 -19.23 11.32 -15.05
CA GLN A 130 -18.23 11.75 -16.03
C GLN A 130 -18.83 11.99 -17.41
N LYS A 131 -18.42 13.08 -18.08
CA LYS A 131 -18.79 13.36 -19.47
C LYS A 131 -18.40 12.17 -20.36
N GLY A 132 -19.30 11.78 -21.26
CA GLY A 132 -19.12 10.62 -22.13
C GLY A 132 -19.71 9.32 -21.58
N ASN A 133 -20.04 9.25 -20.29
CA ASN A 133 -20.75 8.07 -19.74
C ASN A 133 -22.14 7.95 -20.36
N LYS A 134 -22.55 6.70 -20.63
CA LYS A 134 -23.86 6.37 -21.16
C LYS A 134 -24.89 6.25 -20.04
N TYR A 135 -26.12 6.63 -20.33
CA TYR A 135 -27.27 6.36 -19.46
C TYR A 135 -28.54 6.13 -20.29
N GLN A 136 -29.44 5.31 -19.78
CA GLN A 136 -30.73 5.02 -20.41
C GLN A 136 -31.79 5.87 -19.75
N VAL A 137 -32.77 6.32 -20.54
CA VAL A 137 -34.01 6.89 -20.05
C VAL A 137 -35.17 6.05 -20.60
N ALA A 138 -36.10 5.67 -19.73
CA ALA A 138 -37.39 5.08 -20.10
C ALA A 138 -38.52 5.97 -19.60
N ALA A 139 -39.51 6.24 -20.45
CA ALA A 139 -40.69 7.06 -20.15
C ALA A 139 -41.93 6.17 -20.07
N TYR A 140 -42.75 6.43 -19.05
CA TYR A 140 -44.01 5.76 -18.80
C TYR A 140 -45.11 6.82 -18.65
N ASP A 141 -46.32 6.51 -19.14
CA ASP A 141 -47.46 7.42 -19.01
C ASP A 141 -48.06 7.40 -17.59
N THR A 142 -49.17 8.11 -17.41
CA THR A 142 -49.84 8.27 -16.10
C THR A 142 -50.35 6.95 -15.54
N ASP A 143 -50.68 5.97 -16.39
CA ASP A 143 -51.11 4.63 -16.00
C ASP A 143 -49.93 3.66 -15.80
N GLY A 144 -48.70 4.16 -15.95
CA GLY A 144 -47.46 3.37 -15.85
C GLY A 144 -47.16 2.55 -17.10
N LYS A 145 -47.86 2.73 -18.22
CA LYS A 145 -47.59 2.02 -19.46
C LYS A 145 -46.33 2.55 -20.12
N PHE A 146 -45.51 1.66 -20.66
CA PHE A 146 -44.29 2.02 -21.37
C PHE A 146 -44.61 2.84 -22.64
N VAL A 147 -43.92 3.97 -22.80
CA VAL A 147 -44.10 4.88 -23.94
C VAL A 147 -42.90 4.84 -24.88
N ASP A 148 -41.72 5.19 -24.38
CA ASP A 148 -40.49 5.26 -25.17
C ASP A 148 -39.24 5.08 -24.30
N GLN A 149 -38.10 4.77 -24.91
CA GLN A 149 -36.80 4.74 -24.23
C GLN A 149 -35.67 5.21 -25.14
N GLN A 150 -34.66 5.87 -24.56
CA GLN A 150 -33.50 6.37 -25.29
C GLN A 150 -32.21 6.16 -24.51
N GLU A 151 -31.17 5.72 -25.21
CA GLU A 151 -29.80 5.73 -24.70
C GLU A 151 -29.20 7.11 -25.00
N LEU A 152 -28.63 7.75 -23.97
CA LEU A 152 -28.03 9.08 -24.04
C LEU A 152 -26.59 9.03 -23.54
N ILE A 153 -25.81 10.03 -23.95
CA ILE A 153 -24.42 10.23 -23.53
C ILE A 153 -24.33 11.53 -22.77
N HIS A 154 -23.71 11.50 -21.58
CA HIS A 154 -23.55 12.71 -20.78
C HIS A 154 -22.66 13.74 -21.48
N GLY A 155 -23.15 14.98 -21.57
CA GLY A 155 -22.56 16.07 -22.31
C GLY A 155 -22.85 16.07 -23.82
N LYS A 156 -23.80 15.22 -24.27
CA LYS A 156 -24.37 15.17 -25.63
C LYS A 156 -25.89 14.98 -25.59
N GLU A 157 -26.56 15.45 -24.54
CA GLU A 157 -28.00 15.26 -24.32
C GLU A 157 -28.88 16.07 -25.30
N GLY A 158 -28.30 17.03 -26.02
CA GLY A 158 -29.00 17.85 -27.01
C GLY A 158 -29.60 17.08 -28.18
N ASP A 159 -29.19 15.83 -28.38
CA ASP A 159 -29.70 14.94 -29.43
C ASP A 159 -30.94 14.13 -29.00
N ALA A 160 -31.32 14.17 -27.72
CA ALA A 160 -32.48 13.45 -27.19
C ALA A 160 -33.80 13.99 -27.74
N LYS A 161 -34.74 13.11 -28.12
CA LYS A 161 -36.04 13.49 -28.69
C LYS A 161 -37.17 12.63 -28.14
N PHE A 162 -37.68 12.96 -26.96
CA PHE A 162 -38.90 12.34 -26.45
C PHE A 162 -40.12 13.08 -27.00
N ASP A 163 -40.81 12.49 -27.97
CA ASP A 163 -42.04 13.03 -28.53
C ASP A 163 -43.23 12.64 -27.65
N LEU A 164 -43.44 13.39 -26.57
CA LEU A 164 -44.50 13.13 -25.58
C LEU A 164 -45.65 14.14 -25.73
N PRO A 165 -46.91 13.69 -25.79
CA PRO A 165 -48.07 14.59 -25.70
C PRO A 165 -48.02 15.42 -24.42
N GLY A 166 -48.14 16.73 -24.55
CA GLY A 166 -48.22 17.62 -23.39
C GLY A 166 -49.56 17.54 -22.66
N GLY A 167 -49.59 18.12 -21.46
CA GLY A 167 -50.76 18.12 -20.57
C GLY A 167 -50.96 16.83 -19.78
N LYS A 168 -50.03 15.86 -19.89
CA LYS A 168 -50.08 14.58 -19.17
C LYS A 168 -48.89 14.42 -18.22
N ASP A 169 -49.08 13.59 -17.20
CA ASP A 169 -48.02 13.19 -16.29
C ASP A 169 -47.27 11.99 -16.84
N TYR A 170 -45.94 12.05 -16.75
CA TYR A 170 -45.05 10.98 -17.14
C TYR A 170 -44.09 10.64 -16.01
N THR A 171 -43.76 9.37 -15.91
CA THR A 171 -42.68 8.88 -15.07
C THR A 171 -41.46 8.59 -15.92
N PHE A 172 -40.36 9.28 -15.64
CA PHE A 172 -39.05 9.04 -16.25
C PHE A 172 -38.20 8.23 -15.29
N VAL A 173 -37.71 7.09 -15.77
CA VAL A 173 -36.72 6.27 -15.08
C VAL A 173 -35.42 6.36 -15.85
N SER A 174 -34.35 6.72 -15.16
CA SER A 174 -33.01 6.80 -15.73
C SER A 174 -32.06 5.89 -14.98
N PHE A 175 -31.18 5.20 -15.70
CA PHE A 175 -30.13 4.40 -15.08
C PHE A 175 -28.83 4.43 -15.87
N SER A 176 -27.72 4.13 -15.20
CA SER A 176 -26.38 4.04 -15.78
C SER A 176 -25.56 2.99 -15.03
N VAL A 177 -24.49 2.52 -15.66
CA VAL A 177 -23.45 1.68 -15.01
C VAL A 177 -22.14 2.45 -14.82
N ASN A 178 -22.24 3.78 -14.77
CA ASN A 178 -21.14 4.74 -14.57
C ASN A 178 -19.95 4.55 -15.52
N SER A 179 -20.23 4.23 -16.78
CA SER A 179 -19.18 3.99 -17.77
C SER A 179 -19.62 4.38 -19.18
N GLN A 180 -18.67 4.32 -20.13
CA GLN A 180 -18.92 4.51 -21.56
C GLN A 180 -19.34 3.20 -22.26
N LYS A 181 -19.40 2.07 -21.54
CA LYS A 181 -19.80 0.76 -22.08
C LYS A 181 -21.30 0.69 -22.28
N ASP A 182 -21.74 -0.27 -23.09
CA ASP A 182 -23.15 -0.52 -23.34
C ASP A 182 -23.90 -0.85 -22.05
N LEU A 183 -25.15 -0.39 -22.01
CA LEU A 183 -26.02 -0.53 -20.86
C LEU A 183 -26.75 -1.88 -20.90
N PRO A 184 -27.03 -2.47 -19.73
CA PRO A 184 -27.88 -3.65 -19.68
C PRO A 184 -29.29 -3.30 -20.21
N PRO A 185 -29.90 -4.17 -21.02
CA PRO A 185 -31.18 -3.87 -21.65
C PRO A 185 -32.35 -3.94 -20.65
N VAL A 186 -33.34 -3.08 -20.86
CA VAL A 186 -34.64 -3.18 -20.18
C VAL A 186 -35.44 -4.34 -20.77
N LYS A 187 -35.94 -5.21 -19.90
CA LYS A 187 -36.86 -6.31 -20.21
C LYS A 187 -38.19 -6.06 -19.50
N PHE A 188 -39.22 -6.80 -19.89
CA PHE A 188 -40.53 -6.77 -19.23
C PHE A 188 -40.88 -8.17 -18.71
N GLU A 189 -41.37 -8.26 -17.49
CA GLU A 189 -41.91 -9.49 -16.93
C GLU A 189 -43.36 -9.71 -17.39
N GLY A 190 -43.60 -10.82 -18.08
CA GLY A 190 -44.89 -11.10 -18.69
C GLY A 190 -45.13 -10.32 -20.00
N ASP A 191 -46.39 -10.27 -20.42
CA ASP A 191 -46.78 -9.73 -21.74
C ASP A 191 -47.12 -8.23 -21.72
N VAL A 192 -47.25 -7.63 -20.53
CA VAL A 192 -47.61 -6.21 -20.38
C VAL A 192 -46.33 -5.38 -20.30
N LYS A 193 -46.22 -4.36 -21.15
CA LYS A 193 -45.12 -3.38 -21.08
C LYS A 193 -45.50 -2.22 -20.18
N ALA A 194 -45.22 -2.35 -18.88
CA ALA A 194 -45.51 -1.34 -17.87
C ALA A 194 -44.34 -1.16 -16.90
N LEU A 195 -44.31 -0.05 -16.17
CA LEU A 195 -43.29 0.30 -15.18
C LEU A 195 -43.06 -0.82 -14.16
N GLU A 196 -44.14 -1.40 -13.64
CA GLU A 196 -44.11 -2.47 -12.64
C GLU A 196 -43.54 -3.80 -13.19
N SER A 197 -43.62 -4.00 -14.50
CA SER A 197 -43.02 -5.17 -15.17
C SER A 197 -41.60 -4.91 -15.69
N SER A 198 -41.15 -3.67 -15.71
CA SER A 198 -39.86 -3.30 -16.30
C SER A 198 -38.70 -3.68 -15.39
N VAL A 199 -37.80 -4.50 -15.91
CA VAL A 199 -36.67 -5.05 -15.15
C VAL A 199 -35.38 -5.05 -15.97
N ILE A 200 -34.25 -4.89 -15.28
CA ILE A 200 -32.95 -5.34 -15.78
C ILE A 200 -32.70 -6.71 -15.16
N LYS A 201 -32.46 -7.76 -15.96
CA LYS A 201 -32.18 -9.11 -15.45
C LYS A 201 -30.72 -9.50 -15.59
N ASP A 202 -30.23 -10.24 -14.60
CA ASP A 202 -28.93 -10.91 -14.61
C ASP A 202 -27.75 -9.98 -14.92
N MET A 203 -27.83 -8.73 -14.46
CA MET A 203 -26.77 -7.75 -14.60
C MET A 203 -25.54 -8.19 -13.80
N ASN A 204 -24.35 -8.02 -14.37
CA ASN A 204 -23.10 -8.29 -13.68
C ASN A 204 -22.97 -7.42 -12.40
N GLY A 205 -22.78 -8.07 -11.24
CA GLY A 205 -22.73 -7.44 -9.92
C GLY A 205 -21.50 -6.55 -9.68
N SER A 206 -20.52 -6.54 -10.59
CA SER A 206 -19.36 -5.63 -10.53
C SER A 206 -19.58 -4.32 -11.29
N LEU A 207 -20.74 -4.12 -11.92
CA LEU A 207 -21.09 -2.86 -12.58
C LEU A 207 -21.55 -1.82 -11.56
N ASP A 208 -21.12 -0.56 -11.73
CA ASP A 208 -21.51 0.54 -10.84
C ASP A 208 -22.91 1.06 -11.20
N PHE A 209 -23.92 0.28 -10.85
CA PHE A 209 -25.31 0.58 -11.20
C PHE A 209 -25.85 1.77 -10.40
N MET A 210 -26.43 2.72 -11.13
CA MET A 210 -27.05 3.91 -10.60
C MET A 210 -28.46 4.11 -11.15
N TYR A 211 -29.33 4.69 -10.33
CA TYR A 211 -30.76 4.82 -10.61
C TYR A 211 -31.29 6.22 -10.29
N PHE A 212 -32.26 6.69 -11.06
CA PHE A 212 -33.03 7.91 -10.82
C PHE A 212 -34.47 7.71 -11.32
N LYS A 213 -35.45 8.27 -10.60
CA LYS A 213 -36.85 8.30 -10.99
C LYS A 213 -37.44 9.68 -10.72
N LYS A 214 -38.21 10.20 -11.66
CA LYS A 214 -38.99 11.43 -11.50
C LYS A 214 -40.32 11.31 -12.22
N THR A 215 -41.40 11.63 -11.50
CA THR A 215 -42.72 11.83 -12.11
C THR A 215 -42.97 13.33 -12.21
N MET A 216 -43.41 13.79 -13.38
CA MET A 216 -43.76 15.19 -13.60
C MET A 216 -44.76 15.35 -14.74
N GLN A 217 -45.52 16.44 -14.70
CA GLN A 217 -46.33 16.87 -15.83
C GLN A 217 -45.43 17.40 -16.96
N VAL A 218 -45.68 16.94 -18.17
CA VAL A 218 -45.06 17.50 -19.38
C VAL A 218 -45.95 18.64 -19.88
N VAL A 219 -45.45 19.87 -19.82
CA VAL A 219 -46.21 21.07 -20.18
C VAL A 219 -46.03 21.39 -21.66
N GLU A 220 -47.14 21.65 -22.36
CA GLU A 220 -47.16 22.05 -23.76
C GLU A 220 -46.43 23.39 -23.99
N SER A 221 -45.85 23.53 -25.18
CA SER A 221 -45.20 24.78 -25.64
C SER A 221 -44.09 25.32 -24.71
N LYS A 222 -43.53 24.47 -23.83
CA LYS A 222 -42.38 24.76 -22.98
C LYS A 222 -41.34 23.65 -23.10
N ILE A 223 -40.09 23.99 -22.80
CA ILE A 223 -39.02 23.01 -22.60
C ILE A 223 -39.18 22.43 -21.20
N ASN A 224 -39.36 21.11 -21.11
CA ASN A 224 -39.49 20.39 -19.85
C ASN A 224 -38.13 19.80 -19.47
N PHE A 225 -37.59 20.16 -18.30
CA PHE A 225 -36.29 19.68 -17.85
C PHE A 225 -36.42 18.52 -16.85
N VAL A 226 -35.74 17.42 -17.18
CA VAL A 226 -35.49 16.29 -16.27
C VAL A 226 -34.05 16.40 -15.78
N ASP A 227 -33.88 17.04 -14.63
CA ASP A 227 -32.61 17.11 -13.92
C ASP A 227 -32.34 15.81 -13.17
N VAL A 228 -31.41 15.01 -13.68
CA VAL A 228 -31.05 13.68 -13.18
C VAL A 228 -29.94 13.80 -12.14
N VAL A 229 -30.22 13.28 -10.95
CA VAL A 229 -29.20 13.02 -9.92
C VAL A 229 -29.22 11.53 -9.62
N PHE A 230 -28.22 10.82 -10.14
CA PHE A 230 -28.13 9.38 -9.99
C PHE A 230 -27.85 8.98 -8.54
N LYS A 231 -28.48 7.90 -8.08
CA LYS A 231 -28.11 7.24 -6.81
C LYS A 231 -27.42 5.92 -7.08
N HIS A 232 -26.23 5.73 -6.50
CA HIS A 232 -25.54 4.44 -6.53
C HIS A 232 -26.33 3.39 -5.73
N LYS A 233 -26.48 2.20 -6.29
CA LYS A 233 -27.23 1.09 -5.65
C LYS A 233 -26.32 -0.01 -5.08
N PHE A 234 -25.07 -0.06 -5.51
CA PHE A 234 -24.02 -0.91 -4.94
C PHE A 234 -23.00 -0.05 -4.18
N SER A 235 -22.19 -0.70 -3.35
CA SER A 235 -21.15 0.00 -2.59
C SER A 235 -19.86 0.10 -3.39
N GLU A 236 -19.17 1.22 -3.28
CA GLU A 236 -17.81 1.39 -3.82
C GLU A 236 -16.81 1.35 -2.67
N VAL A 237 -15.75 0.55 -2.80
CA VAL A 237 -14.64 0.52 -1.84
C VAL A 237 -13.33 0.83 -2.56
N VAL A 238 -12.53 1.72 -1.98
CA VAL A 238 -11.13 1.92 -2.35
C VAL A 238 -10.26 1.43 -1.20
N VAL A 239 -9.31 0.55 -1.48
CA VAL A 239 -8.39 0.01 -0.48
C VAL A 239 -7.07 0.75 -0.55
N ASN A 240 -6.62 1.30 0.57
CA ASN A 240 -5.34 1.99 0.69
C ASN A 240 -4.42 1.20 1.61
N ILE A 241 -3.16 1.02 1.21
CA ILE A 241 -2.12 0.39 2.01
C ILE A 241 -1.05 1.45 2.29
N ASP A 242 -0.74 1.67 3.57
CA ASP A 242 0.36 2.47 4.05
C ASP A 242 1.42 1.59 4.73
N ALA A 243 2.58 1.48 4.11
CA ALA A 243 3.74 0.78 4.62
C ALA A 243 4.93 1.75 4.85
N GLN A 244 4.68 3.05 5.01
CA GLN A 244 5.74 4.06 5.18
C GLN A 244 6.70 3.72 6.31
N GLU A 245 6.21 3.23 7.46
CA GLU A 245 7.06 2.89 8.59
C GLU A 245 8.07 1.77 8.29
N THR A 246 7.78 0.90 7.31
CA THR A 246 8.72 -0.13 6.88
C THR A 246 9.91 0.44 6.10
N GLU A 247 9.74 1.63 5.51
CA GLU A 247 10.70 2.26 4.59
C GLU A 247 11.00 1.42 3.33
N TYR A 248 10.13 0.45 3.02
CA TYR A 248 10.22 -0.43 1.87
C TYR A 248 9.04 -0.24 0.91
N PRO A 249 9.25 -0.45 -0.40
CA PRO A 249 8.17 -0.37 -1.38
C PRO A 249 7.25 -1.60 -1.26
N ILE A 250 5.97 -1.39 -1.57
CA ILE A 250 5.00 -2.46 -1.80
C ILE A 250 5.25 -3.01 -3.20
N ALA A 251 5.77 -4.23 -3.30
CA ALA A 251 6.16 -4.86 -4.55
C ALA A 251 5.00 -5.65 -5.20
N GLN A 252 4.13 -6.24 -4.38
CA GLN A 252 2.94 -6.96 -4.84
C GLN A 252 1.82 -6.78 -3.81
N ALA A 253 0.59 -6.60 -4.28
CA ALA A 253 -0.59 -6.55 -3.42
C ALA A 253 -1.80 -7.12 -4.17
N GLU A 254 -2.47 -8.09 -3.57
CA GLU A 254 -3.69 -8.73 -4.05
C GLU A 254 -4.58 -9.02 -2.85
N ALA A 255 -5.84 -8.63 -2.93
CA ALA A 255 -6.80 -8.86 -1.87
C ALA A 255 -8.19 -9.18 -2.43
N ILE A 256 -9.09 -9.60 -1.56
CA ILE A 256 -10.48 -9.87 -1.88
C ILE A 256 -11.40 -9.40 -0.77
N PHE A 257 -12.59 -8.96 -1.16
CA PHE A 257 -13.77 -9.00 -0.30
C PHE A 257 -14.54 -10.29 -0.59
N ASP A 258 -15.06 -10.95 0.42
CA ASP A 258 -16.10 -11.96 0.21
C ASP A 258 -17.48 -11.29 0.06
N SER A 259 -18.56 -12.08 0.19
CA SER A 259 -19.92 -11.56 0.26
C SER A 259 -20.38 -10.76 -0.97
N HIS A 260 -19.84 -11.07 -2.15
CA HIS A 260 -20.22 -10.45 -3.41
C HIS A 260 -21.16 -11.37 -4.20
N TYR A 261 -22.33 -10.88 -4.59
CA TYR A 261 -23.21 -11.57 -5.52
C TYR A 261 -22.79 -11.28 -6.97
N PRO A 262 -22.55 -12.31 -7.80
CA PRO A 262 -22.05 -12.13 -9.16
C PRO A 262 -23.08 -11.48 -10.09
N THR A 263 -24.37 -11.55 -9.76
CA THR A 263 -25.46 -11.00 -10.55
C THR A 263 -26.49 -10.26 -9.70
N ALA A 264 -27.22 -9.34 -10.33
CA ALA A 264 -28.37 -8.66 -9.77
C ALA A 264 -29.45 -8.44 -10.83
N SER A 265 -30.71 -8.47 -10.40
CA SER A 265 -31.84 -7.96 -11.16
C SER A 265 -32.33 -6.66 -10.53
N ILE A 266 -32.78 -5.71 -11.35
CA ILE A 266 -33.23 -4.39 -10.89
C ILE A 266 -34.66 -4.15 -11.37
N GLU A 267 -35.56 -3.84 -10.45
CA GLU A 267 -36.90 -3.36 -10.76
C GLU A 267 -36.87 -1.87 -11.10
N LEU A 268 -37.35 -1.47 -12.28
CA LEU A 268 -37.32 -0.05 -12.68
C LEU A 268 -38.35 0.79 -11.92
N ALA A 269 -39.39 0.18 -11.36
CA ALA A 269 -40.44 0.85 -10.61
C ALA A 269 -39.92 1.61 -9.38
N ASN A 270 -38.92 1.06 -8.70
CA ASN A 270 -38.39 1.54 -7.41
C ASN A 270 -36.84 1.55 -7.36
N GLY A 271 -36.16 0.90 -8.31
CA GLY A 271 -34.72 0.70 -8.31
C GLY A 271 -34.26 -0.25 -7.20
N GLU A 272 -35.13 -1.14 -6.72
CA GLU A 272 -34.80 -2.23 -5.81
C GLU A 272 -33.84 -3.22 -6.50
N VAL A 273 -32.96 -3.81 -5.69
CA VAL A 273 -31.94 -4.74 -6.16
C VAL A 273 -32.27 -6.13 -5.64
N ASP A 274 -32.59 -7.05 -6.53
CA ASP A 274 -32.63 -8.47 -6.24
C ASP A 274 -31.27 -9.10 -6.54
N ARG A 275 -30.58 -9.60 -5.52
CA ARG A 275 -29.23 -10.15 -5.63
C ARG A 275 -29.30 -11.66 -5.86
N SER A 276 -28.66 -12.14 -6.91
CA SER A 276 -28.79 -13.52 -7.34
C SER A 276 -27.44 -14.21 -7.58
N GLY A 277 -27.50 -15.54 -7.73
CA GLY A 277 -26.32 -16.39 -7.90
C GLY A 277 -25.65 -16.79 -6.57
N LYS A 278 -24.67 -17.70 -6.67
CA LYS A 278 -23.88 -18.12 -5.52
C LYS A 278 -22.88 -17.01 -5.16
N MET A 279 -22.93 -16.60 -3.89
CA MET A 279 -22.00 -15.64 -3.31
C MET A 279 -20.54 -16.03 -3.59
N THR A 280 -19.75 -15.05 -4.01
CA THR A 280 -18.35 -15.17 -4.44
C THR A 280 -17.52 -14.02 -3.88
N THR A 281 -16.30 -13.84 -4.39
CA THR A 281 -15.35 -12.82 -3.98
C THR A 281 -15.26 -11.68 -5.00
N ALA A 282 -15.15 -10.44 -4.54
CA ALA A 282 -14.73 -9.30 -5.34
C ALA A 282 -13.21 -9.11 -5.23
N ASN A 283 -12.51 -9.11 -6.38
CA ASN A 283 -11.06 -8.94 -6.42
C ASN A 283 -10.66 -7.48 -6.26
N VAL A 284 -9.59 -7.24 -5.49
CA VAL A 284 -8.97 -5.94 -5.28
C VAL A 284 -7.61 -5.93 -5.98
N SER A 285 -7.45 -5.01 -6.94
CA SER A 285 -6.22 -4.84 -7.71
C SER A 285 -5.57 -3.49 -7.46
N PHE A 286 -4.25 -3.47 -7.38
CA PHE A 286 -3.45 -2.27 -7.13
C PHE A 286 -2.66 -1.90 -8.39
N PRO A 287 -3.15 -0.95 -9.21
CA PRO A 287 -2.54 -0.66 -10.51
C PRO A 287 -1.17 0.03 -10.40
N ASN A 288 -0.89 0.69 -9.27
CA ASN A 288 0.34 1.43 -9.03
C ASN A 288 1.06 0.88 -7.79
N LEU A 289 2.19 0.20 -8.01
CA LEU A 289 3.03 -0.39 -6.98
C LEU A 289 4.47 0.18 -7.06
N GLY A 290 5.35 -0.25 -6.16
CA GLY A 290 6.74 0.21 -6.09
C GLY A 290 6.98 1.45 -5.21
N LYS A 291 5.96 1.90 -4.49
CA LYS A 291 6.03 2.94 -3.45
C LYS A 291 5.66 2.35 -2.09
N ASN A 292 5.94 3.08 -1.01
CA ASN A 292 5.59 2.67 0.35
C ASN A 292 4.09 2.83 0.64
N THR A 293 3.33 3.36 -0.29
CA THR A 293 1.86 3.48 -0.23
C THR A 293 1.27 2.96 -1.53
N ALA A 294 0.11 2.31 -1.48
CA ALA A 294 -0.62 1.86 -2.65
C ALA A 294 -2.12 2.10 -2.47
N SER A 295 -2.83 2.33 -3.57
CA SER A 295 -4.29 2.46 -3.59
C SER A 295 -4.86 1.57 -4.69
N SER A 296 -5.97 0.89 -4.40
CA SER A 296 -6.60 -0.02 -5.33
C SER A 296 -7.35 0.72 -6.44
N SER A 297 -7.68 0.00 -7.51
CA SER A 297 -8.81 0.39 -8.35
C SER A 297 -10.10 0.39 -7.51
N LYS A 298 -11.12 1.13 -7.95
CA LYS A 298 -12.45 1.08 -7.35
C LYS A 298 -13.00 -0.35 -7.38
N VAL A 299 -13.52 -0.81 -6.26
CA VAL A 299 -14.13 -2.14 -6.12
C VAL A 299 -15.62 -1.96 -5.88
N ILE A 300 -16.45 -2.54 -6.75
CA ILE A 300 -17.91 -2.53 -6.58
C ILE A 300 -18.33 -3.79 -5.83
N ILE A 301 -19.06 -3.61 -4.74
CA ILE A 301 -19.59 -4.69 -3.91
C ILE A 301 -21.10 -4.74 -4.09
N ASN A 302 -21.57 -5.71 -4.88
CA ASN A 302 -22.97 -6.12 -4.90
C ASN A 302 -23.24 -7.06 -3.71
N GLY A 303 -23.44 -6.48 -2.55
CA GLY A 303 -23.74 -7.21 -1.33
C GLY A 303 -24.28 -6.27 -0.27
N GLU A 304 -25.02 -6.86 0.66
CA GLU A 304 -25.37 -6.27 1.94
C GLU A 304 -24.95 -7.31 2.97
N THR A 305 -23.95 -6.98 3.78
CA THR A 305 -23.33 -7.97 4.66
C THR A 305 -23.07 -7.36 6.02
N GLU A 306 -23.27 -8.16 7.06
CA GLU A 306 -22.81 -7.89 8.42
C GLU A 306 -21.65 -8.80 8.84
N THR A 307 -21.33 -9.79 8.01
CA THR A 307 -20.40 -10.88 8.32
C THR A 307 -19.25 -10.94 7.31
N GLY A 308 -19.07 -9.89 6.50
CA GLY A 308 -18.11 -9.91 5.40
C GLY A 308 -16.67 -10.05 5.89
N THR A 309 -15.80 -10.53 5.02
CA THR A 309 -14.36 -10.60 5.29
C THR A 309 -13.56 -9.90 4.21
N PHE A 310 -12.47 -9.27 4.64
CA PHE A 310 -11.44 -8.75 3.76
C PHE A 310 -10.18 -9.58 3.97
N THR A 311 -9.71 -10.21 2.90
CA THR A 311 -8.55 -11.11 2.92
C THR A 311 -7.45 -10.57 2.02
N ILE A 312 -6.27 -10.40 2.58
CA ILE A 312 -5.04 -10.16 1.81
C ILE A 312 -4.60 -11.51 1.24
N LYS A 313 -4.79 -11.72 -0.07
CA LYS A 313 -4.34 -12.93 -0.75
C LYS A 313 -2.82 -12.96 -0.80
N LYS A 314 -2.21 -11.84 -1.16
CA LYS A 314 -0.76 -11.69 -1.22
C LYS A 314 -0.36 -10.24 -0.98
N LEU A 315 0.60 -10.01 -0.10
CA LEU A 315 1.24 -8.71 0.10
C LEU A 315 2.74 -8.91 0.22
N VAL A 316 3.50 -8.26 -0.65
CA VAL A 316 4.96 -8.30 -0.65
C VAL A 316 5.49 -6.89 -0.41
N ILE A 317 6.25 -6.71 0.68
CA ILE A 317 6.89 -5.45 1.04
C ILE A 317 8.40 -5.64 1.07
N GLY A 318 9.13 -4.85 0.30
CA GLY A 318 10.56 -4.98 0.11
C GLY A 318 10.97 -5.11 -1.35
N GLU A 319 12.27 -5.19 -1.59
CA GLU A 319 12.82 -5.36 -2.94
C GLU A 319 13.08 -6.85 -3.22
N ASN A 320 12.86 -7.32 -4.45
CA ASN A 320 13.03 -8.74 -4.81
C ASN A 320 14.42 -9.29 -4.44
N ASN A 321 15.47 -8.47 -4.53
CA ASN A 321 16.85 -8.85 -4.19
C ASN A 321 17.11 -8.94 -2.68
N THR A 322 16.14 -8.58 -1.84
CA THR A 322 16.29 -8.48 -0.38
C THR A 322 15.56 -9.58 0.40
N LYS A 323 14.98 -10.58 -0.29
CA LYS A 323 14.05 -11.57 0.28
C LYS A 323 12.91 -10.85 1.04
N PRO A 324 11.98 -10.23 0.29
CA PRO A 324 10.99 -9.30 0.84
C PRO A 324 10.07 -9.98 1.86
N LEU A 325 9.45 -9.17 2.73
CA LEU A 325 8.31 -9.63 3.52
C LEU A 325 7.26 -10.15 2.56
N THR A 326 6.73 -11.34 2.83
CA THR A 326 5.62 -11.92 2.10
C THR A 326 4.55 -12.34 3.09
N MET A 327 3.33 -11.84 2.90
CA MET A 327 2.12 -12.27 3.57
C MET A 327 1.22 -12.94 2.56
N GLU A 328 0.64 -14.08 2.90
CA GLU A 328 -0.27 -14.82 2.04
C GLU A 328 -1.49 -15.29 2.84
N ASN A 329 -2.68 -15.15 2.25
CA ASN A 329 -3.96 -15.60 2.79
C ASN A 329 -4.26 -15.10 4.23
N VAL A 330 -3.99 -13.83 4.51
CA VAL A 330 -4.26 -13.22 5.82
C VAL A 330 -5.66 -12.62 5.82
N VAL A 331 -6.56 -13.16 6.66
CA VAL A 331 -7.88 -12.57 6.91
C VAL A 331 -7.71 -11.34 7.80
N ALA A 332 -7.68 -10.17 7.18
CA ALA A 332 -7.38 -8.90 7.83
C ALA A 332 -8.59 -8.32 8.56
N LEU A 333 -9.80 -8.48 8.02
CA LEU A 333 -11.05 -8.14 8.72
C LEU A 333 -12.07 -9.26 8.61
N LYS A 334 -12.87 -9.40 9.66
CA LYS A 334 -14.07 -10.23 9.73
C LYS A 334 -15.22 -9.38 10.22
N ASP A 335 -16.43 -9.86 10.03
CA ASP A 335 -17.65 -9.20 10.48
C ASP A 335 -17.81 -7.80 9.89
N LEU A 336 -17.33 -7.64 8.65
CA LEU A 336 -17.43 -6.39 7.91
C LEU A 336 -18.89 -6.10 7.59
N LYS A 337 -19.32 -4.92 8.01
CA LYS A 337 -20.59 -4.34 7.64
C LYS A 337 -20.42 -3.48 6.39
N ILE A 338 -21.03 -3.88 5.28
CA ILE A 338 -21.04 -3.11 4.03
C ILE A 338 -22.49 -2.87 3.64
N ASN A 339 -22.91 -1.61 3.75
CA ASN A 339 -24.24 -1.17 3.36
C ASN A 339 -24.26 -0.78 1.87
N PRO A 340 -25.27 -1.24 1.10
CA PRO A 340 -25.47 -0.84 -0.29
C PRO A 340 -25.51 0.68 -0.48
N GLY A 341 -25.06 1.15 -1.65
CA GLY A 341 -25.11 2.56 -2.01
C GLY A 341 -24.12 3.47 -1.27
N VAL A 342 -23.31 2.95 -0.35
CA VAL A 342 -22.31 3.72 0.40
C VAL A 342 -20.91 3.57 -0.21
N ARG A 343 -20.13 4.66 -0.18
CA ARG A 343 -18.72 4.66 -0.58
C ARG A 343 -17.81 4.54 0.64
N TYR A 344 -16.79 3.71 0.57
CA TYR A 344 -15.85 3.46 1.66
C TYR A 344 -14.39 3.61 1.23
N ASP A 345 -13.56 4.06 2.17
CA ASP A 345 -12.11 3.85 2.12
C ASP A 345 -11.75 2.76 3.14
N LEU A 346 -11.06 1.71 2.70
CA LEU A 346 -10.48 0.69 3.56
C LEU A 346 -8.98 0.94 3.70
N ASN A 347 -8.54 1.45 4.84
CA ASN A 347 -7.14 1.81 5.10
C ASN A 347 -6.43 0.71 5.87
N LEU A 348 -5.29 0.25 5.37
CA LEU A 348 -4.38 -0.70 6.02
C LEU A 348 -3.08 0.04 6.35
N THR A 349 -2.72 0.14 7.63
CA THR A 349 -1.43 0.68 8.06
C THR A 349 -0.56 -0.44 8.61
N ILE A 350 0.63 -0.62 8.04
CA ILE A 350 1.56 -1.71 8.38
C ILE A 350 2.64 -1.20 9.34
N HIS A 351 2.75 -1.85 10.49
CA HIS A 351 3.70 -1.49 11.53
C HIS A 351 4.74 -2.61 11.76
N PRO A 352 6.02 -2.39 11.45
CA PRO A 352 7.09 -3.33 11.77
C PRO A 352 7.39 -3.30 13.27
N LYS A 353 7.59 -4.48 13.88
CA LYS A 353 8.00 -4.58 15.29
C LYS A 353 9.50 -4.28 15.50
N ASP A 354 10.32 -4.44 14.45
CA ASP A 354 11.76 -4.18 14.48
C ASP A 354 12.07 -2.70 14.78
N ARG A 355 12.92 -2.45 15.77
CA ARG A 355 13.23 -1.11 16.28
C ARG A 355 14.53 -1.08 17.08
N TYR A 356 15.11 0.11 17.25
CA TYR A 356 16.09 0.34 18.31
C TYR A 356 15.39 0.46 19.67
N LEU A 357 16.06 -0.01 20.71
CA LEU A 357 15.60 0.09 22.10
C LEU A 357 16.80 0.11 23.07
N THR A 358 16.50 0.28 24.35
CA THR A 358 17.44 0.01 25.43
C THR A 358 16.97 -1.22 26.18
N HIS A 359 17.82 -2.23 26.30
CA HIS A 359 17.53 -3.44 27.08
C HIS A 359 18.59 -3.59 28.16
N LYS A 360 18.14 -3.63 29.42
CA LYS A 360 19.01 -3.66 30.63
C LYS A 360 20.06 -2.53 30.64
N GLY A 361 19.65 -1.32 30.26
CA GLY A 361 20.52 -0.14 30.24
C GLY A 361 21.50 -0.08 29.06
N ILE A 362 21.49 -1.07 28.16
CA ILE A 362 22.43 -1.16 27.03
C ILE A 362 21.69 -0.90 25.71
N PRO A 363 22.26 -0.09 24.79
CA PRO A 363 21.73 0.09 23.44
C PRO A 363 21.57 -1.24 22.69
N ALA A 364 20.36 -1.51 22.21
CA ALA A 364 19.99 -2.76 21.58
C ALA A 364 19.11 -2.53 20.33
N ALA A 365 19.00 -3.56 19.50
CA ALA A 365 18.08 -3.61 18.36
C ALA A 365 17.21 -4.86 18.46
N LEU A 366 15.90 -4.68 18.34
CA LEU A 366 14.96 -5.77 18.12
C LEU A 366 14.91 -6.03 16.62
N ILE A 367 15.40 -7.19 16.20
CA ILE A 367 15.36 -7.63 14.80
C ILE A 367 14.88 -9.08 14.77
N GLY A 368 13.72 -9.32 14.16
CA GLY A 368 13.19 -10.67 13.99
C GLY A 368 12.73 -11.34 15.27
N GLY A 369 12.22 -10.56 16.23
CA GLY A 369 11.78 -11.07 17.54
C GLY A 369 12.92 -11.25 18.54
N GLN A 370 14.16 -10.95 18.15
CA GLN A 370 15.35 -11.09 19.00
C GLN A 370 15.98 -9.74 19.31
N ILE A 371 16.36 -9.53 20.57
CA ILE A 371 17.03 -8.32 21.02
C ILE A 371 18.54 -8.57 20.99
N TRP A 372 19.26 -7.79 20.20
CA TRP A 372 20.71 -7.90 20.02
C TRP A 372 21.39 -6.64 20.56
N MET A 373 22.52 -6.79 21.23
CA MET A 373 23.35 -5.63 21.60
C MET A 373 23.81 -4.88 20.34
N ARG A 374 23.93 -3.55 20.44
CA ARG A 374 24.49 -2.73 19.34
C ARG A 374 26.00 -2.56 19.40
N HIS A 375 26.65 -3.00 20.48
CA HIS A 375 28.11 -3.07 20.61
C HIS A 375 28.62 -4.49 20.86
N ASN A 376 29.90 -4.71 20.57
CA ASN A 376 30.61 -5.93 20.98
C ASN A 376 30.92 -5.88 22.48
N VAL A 377 31.07 -7.05 23.11
CA VAL A 377 31.48 -7.12 24.51
C VAL A 377 32.86 -6.48 24.69
N GLY A 378 32.98 -5.61 25.70
CA GLY A 378 34.20 -4.88 26.03
C GLY A 378 34.47 -3.65 25.15
N ALA A 379 33.50 -3.24 24.33
CA ALA A 379 33.51 -1.94 23.64
C ALA A 379 33.01 -0.81 24.56
N ASP A 380 33.22 0.44 24.15
CA ASP A 380 32.65 1.60 24.82
C ASP A 380 31.20 1.85 24.37
N PHE A 381 30.23 1.57 25.24
CA PHE A 381 28.80 1.72 24.94
C PHE A 381 28.32 3.17 24.87
N THR A 382 29.16 4.16 25.21
CA THR A 382 28.84 5.59 25.05
C THR A 382 29.13 6.10 23.63
N THR A 383 29.88 5.33 22.84
CA THR A 383 30.21 5.66 21.45
C THR A 383 29.12 5.19 20.49
N ASP A 384 29.06 5.83 19.32
CA ASP A 384 28.12 5.48 18.26
C ASP A 384 28.43 4.09 17.68
N PRO A 385 27.58 3.06 17.88
CA PRO A 385 27.84 1.69 17.43
C PRO A 385 27.91 1.54 15.91
N ASP A 386 27.36 2.50 15.15
CA ASP A 386 27.34 2.46 13.69
C ASP A 386 28.57 3.15 13.07
N LYS A 387 29.47 3.68 13.90
CA LYS A 387 30.76 4.22 13.49
C LYS A 387 31.87 3.28 13.93
N PRO A 388 32.34 2.39 13.05
CA PRO A 388 33.41 1.45 13.38
C PRO A 388 34.70 2.21 13.68
N THR A 389 35.17 2.03 14.91
CA THR A 389 36.33 2.67 15.51
C THR A 389 37.02 1.65 16.40
N LYS A 390 38.16 2.03 16.96
CA LYS A 390 38.86 1.21 17.94
C LYS A 390 37.97 0.94 19.16
N GLU A 391 37.22 1.95 19.59
CA GLU A 391 36.38 1.96 20.77
C GLU A 391 35.11 1.10 20.60
N THR A 392 34.58 0.99 19.39
CA THR A 392 33.40 0.14 19.08
C THR A 392 33.73 -1.31 18.76
N SER A 393 35.01 -1.63 18.55
CA SER A 393 35.45 -2.97 18.10
C SER A 393 35.29 -4.08 19.14
N GLY A 394 35.30 -3.73 20.43
CA GLY A 394 35.24 -4.68 21.54
C GLY A 394 36.52 -5.49 21.74
N LYS A 395 36.46 -6.46 22.65
CA LYS A 395 37.60 -7.28 23.07
C LYS A 395 37.55 -8.69 22.46
N TYR A 396 38.67 -9.40 22.54
CA TYR A 396 38.82 -10.78 22.08
C TYR A 396 38.72 -11.73 23.27
N TYR A 397 37.92 -12.78 23.10
CA TYR A 397 37.69 -13.83 24.09
C TYR A 397 38.12 -15.16 23.48
N GLN A 398 38.79 -16.01 24.25
CA GLN A 398 38.94 -17.42 23.87
C GLN A 398 37.71 -18.20 24.33
N TRP A 399 37.49 -19.36 23.71
CA TRP A 399 36.34 -20.20 24.03
C TRP A 399 36.21 -20.46 25.54
N GLY A 400 35.00 -20.27 26.04
CA GLY A 400 34.64 -20.57 27.42
C GLY A 400 35.22 -19.67 28.48
N ARG A 401 35.73 -18.48 28.15
CA ARG A 401 36.26 -17.52 29.11
C ARG A 401 35.32 -16.33 29.30
N LYS A 402 35.17 -15.93 30.57
CA LYS A 402 34.48 -14.69 30.97
C LYS A 402 35.37 -13.46 30.75
N GLU A 403 36.66 -13.59 31.05
CA GLU A 403 37.63 -12.51 30.88
C GLU A 403 38.22 -12.48 29.47
N SER A 404 38.41 -11.27 28.93
CA SER A 404 39.06 -11.07 27.64
C SER A 404 40.54 -11.43 27.68
N ILE A 405 41.07 -12.02 26.60
CA ILE A 405 42.50 -12.35 26.47
C ILE A 405 43.30 -11.22 25.80
N ALA A 406 42.63 -10.37 25.02
CA ALA A 406 43.23 -9.24 24.33
C ALA A 406 42.18 -8.17 24.04
N GLY A 407 42.64 -6.94 23.83
CA GLY A 407 41.83 -5.81 23.39
C GLY A 407 42.37 -5.17 22.10
N PRO A 408 41.71 -4.09 21.64
CA PRO A 408 42.13 -3.34 20.45
C PRO A 408 43.56 -2.80 20.52
N ASP A 409 44.02 -2.42 21.72
CA ASP A 409 45.35 -1.87 22.01
C ASP A 409 46.42 -2.93 22.34
N SER A 410 46.06 -4.21 22.40
CA SER A 410 47.04 -5.28 22.68
C SER A 410 48.03 -5.43 21.53
N PHE A 411 49.28 -5.79 21.86
CA PHE A 411 50.34 -6.09 20.89
C PHE A 411 49.84 -7.01 19.77
N THR A 412 50.22 -6.72 18.53
CA THR A 412 49.67 -7.43 17.34
C THR A 412 50.40 -8.74 17.04
N GLY A 413 51.62 -8.93 17.53
CA GLY A 413 52.36 -10.19 17.41
C GLY A 413 51.91 -11.27 18.41
N ALA A 414 52.73 -12.31 18.54
CA ALA A 414 52.50 -13.40 19.47
C ALA A 414 52.37 -12.90 20.92
N LEU A 415 51.41 -13.46 21.66
CA LEU A 415 51.14 -13.12 23.06
C LEU A 415 51.68 -14.23 23.96
N GLY A 416 52.58 -13.89 24.90
CA GLY A 416 53.21 -14.87 25.79
C GLY A 416 52.26 -15.60 26.75
N ASN A 417 51.07 -15.05 26.97
CA ASN A 417 50.01 -15.62 27.81
C ASN A 417 48.91 -16.33 26.99
N TRP A 418 49.14 -16.62 25.71
CA TRP A 418 48.15 -17.28 24.86
C TRP A 418 47.84 -18.69 25.39
N ASN A 419 46.60 -18.87 25.84
CA ASN A 419 46.25 -19.98 26.71
C ASN A 419 45.58 -21.12 25.92
N ILE A 420 46.07 -22.35 26.07
CA ILE A 420 45.81 -23.49 25.17
C ILE A 420 44.97 -24.68 25.70
N PRO A 421 44.54 -24.79 26.99
CA PRO A 421 43.76 -25.94 27.43
C PRO A 421 42.32 -25.83 26.91
N GLN A 422 41.86 -26.93 26.32
CA GLN A 422 40.52 -27.10 25.81
C GLN A 422 39.49 -26.97 26.96
N ARG A 423 38.46 -26.15 26.75
CA ARG A 423 37.32 -26.01 27.67
C ARG A 423 36.13 -26.84 27.19
N PRO A 424 35.24 -27.29 28.09
CA PRO A 424 34.05 -28.05 27.71
C PRO A 424 33.21 -27.34 26.65
N ALA A 425 32.52 -28.12 25.82
CA ALA A 425 31.75 -27.58 24.72
C ALA A 425 30.51 -26.76 25.19
N ASN A 426 29.92 -27.08 26.34
CA ASN A 426 28.75 -26.38 26.90
C ASN A 426 29.11 -25.22 27.86
N VAL A 427 30.32 -24.68 27.75
CA VAL A 427 30.88 -23.75 28.74
C VAL A 427 30.17 -22.39 28.79
N TRP A 428 29.61 -21.89 27.68
CA TRP A 428 28.83 -20.65 27.66
C TRP A 428 27.31 -20.87 27.68
N ASN A 429 26.85 -22.03 27.22
CA ASN A 429 25.44 -22.40 27.17
C ASN A 429 25.21 -23.69 27.96
N LEU A 430 24.54 -23.59 29.12
CA LEU A 430 24.16 -24.73 29.95
C LEU A 430 22.88 -25.44 29.47
N GLY A 431 22.17 -24.84 28.50
CA GLY A 431 20.95 -25.35 27.91
C GLY A 431 21.20 -26.00 26.54
N THR A 432 20.30 -25.74 25.60
CA THR A 432 20.34 -26.28 24.23
C THR A 432 20.47 -25.18 23.18
N GLU A 433 20.59 -25.54 21.90
CA GLU A 433 20.61 -24.58 20.78
C GLU A 433 19.31 -23.78 20.65
N THR A 434 18.16 -24.41 20.97
CA THR A 434 16.83 -23.82 20.87
C THR A 434 16.36 -23.20 22.17
N GLU A 435 16.85 -23.70 23.31
CA GLU A 435 16.58 -23.20 24.66
C GLU A 435 17.89 -22.92 25.39
N PRO A 436 18.64 -21.89 24.97
CA PRO A 436 19.93 -21.56 25.55
C PRO A 436 19.80 -20.97 26.96
N VAL A 437 20.68 -21.40 27.86
CA VAL A 437 20.76 -20.94 29.24
C VAL A 437 22.16 -20.39 29.51
N LYS A 438 22.24 -19.15 29.97
CA LYS A 438 23.50 -18.46 30.25
C LYS A 438 24.30 -19.18 31.35
N ASN A 439 25.61 -19.36 31.13
CA ASN A 439 26.52 -19.74 32.20
C ASN A 439 27.14 -18.50 32.87
N GLU A 440 26.58 -18.01 33.97
CA GLU A 440 27.08 -16.80 34.65
C GLU A 440 28.57 -16.86 35.07
N ALA A 441 29.12 -18.06 35.25
CA ALA A 441 30.53 -18.22 35.63
C ALA A 441 31.49 -17.97 34.45
N ASN A 442 31.07 -18.21 33.21
CA ASN A 442 31.96 -18.22 32.04
C ASN A 442 31.49 -17.35 30.88
N ASP A 443 30.19 -17.04 30.78
CA ASP A 443 29.63 -16.19 29.74
C ASP A 443 30.07 -14.72 29.98
N PRO A 444 30.76 -14.09 29.02
CA PRO A 444 31.26 -12.71 29.16
C PRO A 444 30.18 -11.65 28.90
N CYS A 445 28.97 -12.02 28.50
CA CYS A 445 27.90 -11.08 28.24
C CYS A 445 27.33 -10.48 29.55
N PRO A 446 26.93 -9.20 29.52
CA PRO A 446 26.37 -8.51 30.68
C PRO A 446 25.04 -9.11 31.16
N GLU A 447 24.54 -8.67 32.31
CA GLU A 447 23.26 -9.14 32.86
C GLU A 447 22.10 -8.96 31.88
N GLY A 448 21.27 -10.00 31.73
CA GLY A 448 20.14 -10.04 30.80
C GLY A 448 20.54 -10.27 29.34
N TYR A 449 21.81 -10.60 29.09
CA TYR A 449 22.38 -10.99 27.82
C TYR A 449 23.27 -12.22 27.96
N ARG A 450 23.40 -12.97 26.87
CA ARG A 450 24.27 -14.16 26.75
C ARG A 450 24.93 -14.26 25.39
N VAL A 451 25.92 -15.15 25.27
CA VAL A 451 26.51 -15.50 23.97
C VAL A 451 25.42 -16.19 23.11
N PRO A 452 25.14 -15.69 21.91
CA PRO A 452 24.10 -16.25 21.03
C PRO A 452 24.47 -17.64 20.55
N THR A 453 23.47 -18.47 20.24
CA THR A 453 23.71 -19.75 19.57
C THR A 453 23.88 -19.55 18.06
N SER A 454 24.42 -20.53 17.35
CA SER A 454 24.54 -20.47 15.89
C SER A 454 23.16 -20.41 15.22
N ALA A 455 22.15 -21.10 15.77
CA ALA A 455 20.77 -21.02 15.29
C ALA A 455 20.21 -19.58 15.35
N GLU A 456 20.60 -18.79 16.35
CA GLU A 456 20.15 -17.42 16.52
C GLU A 456 20.81 -16.46 15.53
N PHE A 457 22.10 -16.65 15.21
CA PHE A 457 22.72 -15.92 14.10
C PHE A 457 22.06 -16.22 12.75
N ASP A 458 21.65 -17.46 12.50
CA ASP A 458 20.92 -17.83 11.29
C ASP A 458 19.51 -17.23 11.25
N GLN A 459 18.85 -17.10 12.41
CA GLN A 459 17.57 -16.38 12.52
C GLN A 459 17.75 -14.88 12.25
N LEU A 460 18.80 -14.26 12.79
CA LEU A 460 19.13 -12.86 12.53
C LEU A 460 19.38 -12.60 11.03
N GLU A 461 20.10 -13.49 10.34
CA GLU A 461 20.28 -13.39 8.89
C GLU A 461 18.97 -13.59 8.11
N LYS A 462 18.09 -14.49 8.55
CA LYS A 462 16.77 -14.63 7.92
C LYS A 462 15.92 -13.37 8.13
N ALA A 463 16.14 -12.65 9.22
CA ALA A 463 15.45 -11.41 9.57
C ALA A 463 16.03 -10.15 8.90
N GLY A 464 17.28 -10.21 8.44
CA GLY A 464 17.97 -9.07 7.82
C GLY A 464 18.62 -9.38 6.47
N THR A 465 19.21 -8.36 5.86
CA THR A 465 20.01 -8.48 4.64
C THR A 465 21.33 -7.77 4.85
N TRP A 466 22.44 -8.45 4.54
CA TRP A 466 23.77 -7.84 4.52
C TRP A 466 23.85 -6.93 3.29
N TYR A 467 23.58 -5.65 3.50
CA TYR A 467 23.37 -4.70 2.41
C TYR A 467 24.59 -3.80 2.18
N ARG A 468 25.47 -3.64 3.18
CA ARG A 468 26.56 -2.65 3.14
C ARG A 468 27.80 -3.11 3.88
N SER A 469 28.94 -2.69 3.37
CA SER A 469 30.20 -2.56 4.08
C SER A 469 30.40 -1.08 4.48
N ILE A 470 31.13 -0.86 5.57
CA ILE A 470 31.64 0.46 5.96
C ILE A 470 33.17 0.46 5.73
N GLY A 471 33.70 1.63 5.34
CA GLY A 471 35.14 1.92 5.37
C GLY A 471 35.93 1.65 4.10
N GLY A 472 35.29 1.39 2.95
CA GLY A 472 35.97 1.21 1.67
C GLY A 472 36.70 -0.14 1.56
N ALA A 473 37.82 -0.19 0.82
CA ALA A 473 38.51 -1.45 0.51
C ALA A 473 38.97 -2.21 1.76
N TRP A 474 38.61 -3.49 1.83
CA TRP A 474 38.95 -4.40 2.93
C TRP A 474 40.36 -4.98 2.76
N ALA A 475 40.97 -5.39 3.87
CA ALA A 475 42.24 -6.09 3.84
C ALA A 475 42.11 -7.45 3.15
N THR A 476 42.96 -7.72 2.16
CA THR A 476 42.92 -8.94 1.33
C THR A 476 43.92 -10.01 1.77
N SER A 477 44.67 -9.78 2.86
CA SER A 477 45.66 -10.72 3.39
C SER A 477 45.55 -10.88 4.91
N GLN A 478 46.12 -11.98 5.42
CA GLN A 478 46.11 -12.29 6.85
C GLN A 478 46.82 -11.25 7.72
N ALA A 479 47.72 -10.45 7.15
CA ALA A 479 48.40 -9.38 7.89
C ALA A 479 47.43 -8.28 8.33
N GLY A 480 46.31 -8.11 7.63
CA GLY A 480 45.37 -7.01 7.87
C GLY A 480 45.95 -5.64 7.52
N ILE A 481 45.25 -4.58 7.92
CA ILE A 481 45.74 -3.19 7.82
C ILE A 481 46.00 -2.69 9.24
N ALA A 482 47.25 -2.33 9.53
CA ALA A 482 47.65 -1.89 10.86
C ALA A 482 46.89 -0.59 11.25
N GLY A 483 46.35 -0.55 12.47
CA GLY A 483 45.63 0.60 13.00
C GLY A 483 44.24 0.87 12.40
N ASP A 484 43.81 0.13 11.38
CA ASP A 484 42.52 0.37 10.73
C ASP A 484 41.38 -0.39 11.43
N PHE A 485 40.45 0.37 12.00
CA PHE A 485 39.22 -0.14 12.62
C PHE A 485 37.96 0.35 11.90
N SER A 486 38.10 0.99 10.74
CA SER A 486 37.00 1.65 10.03
C SER A 486 36.08 0.68 9.27
N LYS A 487 36.39 -0.62 9.29
CA LYS A 487 35.68 -1.63 8.51
C LYS A 487 34.60 -2.32 9.34
N ALA A 488 33.41 -2.47 8.76
CA ALA A 488 32.31 -3.21 9.37
C ALA A 488 31.36 -3.75 8.30
N GLY A 489 30.69 -4.88 8.59
CA GLY A 489 29.50 -5.29 7.84
C GLY A 489 28.24 -4.75 8.52
N VAL A 490 27.22 -4.45 7.72
CA VAL A 490 25.93 -3.97 8.21
C VAL A 490 24.81 -4.93 7.80
N LEU A 491 24.10 -5.44 8.79
CA LEU A 491 22.89 -6.23 8.62
C LEU A 491 21.68 -5.32 8.79
N VAL A 492 20.94 -5.08 7.71
CA VAL A 492 19.76 -4.22 7.70
C VAL A 492 18.51 -5.08 7.91
N SER A 493 17.61 -4.69 8.81
CA SER A 493 16.33 -5.36 9.00
C SER A 493 15.56 -5.40 7.67
N ARG A 494 15.00 -6.56 7.33
CA ARG A 494 14.09 -6.69 6.17
C ARG A 494 12.72 -6.02 6.39
N ARG A 495 12.49 -5.45 7.57
CA ARG A 495 11.18 -4.98 8.03
C ARG A 495 11.13 -3.49 8.23
N LYS A 496 12.24 -2.90 8.63
CA LYS A 496 12.41 -1.45 8.84
C LYS A 496 13.81 -1.04 8.41
N ARG A 497 13.94 -0.35 7.27
CA ARG A 497 15.24 -0.08 6.63
C ARG A 497 16.21 0.71 7.52
N SER A 498 15.69 1.59 8.38
CA SER A 498 16.48 2.36 9.35
C SER A 498 16.99 1.56 10.55
N VAL A 499 16.53 0.32 10.76
CA VAL A 499 16.97 -0.56 11.85
C VAL A 499 17.99 -1.56 11.33
N PHE A 500 19.20 -1.51 11.86
CA PHE A 500 20.31 -2.36 11.42
C PHE A 500 21.30 -2.65 12.56
N LEU A 501 22.15 -3.65 12.36
CA LEU A 501 23.27 -3.97 13.25
C LEU A 501 24.59 -3.80 12.50
N THR A 502 25.49 -3.05 13.12
CA THR A 502 26.86 -2.84 12.64
C THR A 502 27.81 -3.81 13.35
N PHE A 503 28.53 -4.60 12.57
CA PHE A 503 29.50 -5.59 13.03
C PHE A 503 30.90 -5.19 12.59
N PRO A 504 31.71 -4.58 13.49
CA PRO A 504 33.10 -4.24 13.21
C PRO A 504 33.92 -5.43 12.70
N ALA A 505 34.97 -5.13 11.94
CA ALA A 505 35.93 -6.10 11.41
C ALA A 505 37.34 -5.89 11.98
N PRO A 506 37.53 -6.08 13.30
CA PRO A 506 38.81 -5.83 13.96
C PRO A 506 39.84 -6.95 13.72
N GLY A 507 39.44 -8.03 13.02
CA GLY A 507 40.23 -9.23 12.80
C GLY A 507 39.95 -10.30 13.86
N TYR A 508 40.90 -11.22 14.02
CA TYR A 508 40.88 -12.21 15.09
C TYR A 508 42.30 -12.51 15.58
N ARG A 509 42.38 -13.18 16.73
CA ARG A 509 43.64 -13.65 17.31
C ARG A 509 43.86 -15.12 16.98
N SER A 510 45.01 -15.42 16.38
CA SER A 510 45.42 -16.75 15.93
C SER A 510 45.35 -17.78 17.07
N ASN A 511 44.89 -18.98 16.75
CA ASN A 511 44.85 -20.10 17.70
C ASN A 511 46.22 -20.68 18.05
N VAL A 512 47.26 -20.30 17.29
CA VAL A 512 48.64 -20.76 17.48
C VAL A 512 49.32 -20.00 18.62
N ASP A 513 49.30 -18.68 18.56
CA ASP A 513 50.14 -17.82 19.39
C ASP A 513 49.47 -16.50 19.79
N GLY A 514 48.20 -16.30 19.42
CA GLY A 514 47.50 -15.04 19.67
C GLY A 514 47.89 -13.87 18.78
N SER A 515 48.71 -14.10 17.75
CA SER A 515 49.00 -13.06 16.77
C SER A 515 47.72 -12.58 16.09
N LEU A 516 47.58 -11.26 15.94
CA LEU A 516 46.44 -10.65 15.30
C LEU A 516 46.48 -10.92 13.79
N LYS A 517 45.33 -11.31 13.23
CA LYS A 517 45.15 -11.55 11.80
C LYS A 517 43.91 -10.85 11.27
N TRP A 518 43.92 -10.51 9.98
CA TRP A 518 42.76 -10.00 9.23
C TRP A 518 42.08 -8.75 9.79
N ARG A 519 42.81 -7.89 10.52
CA ARG A 519 42.28 -6.57 10.88
C ARG A 519 41.87 -5.82 9.62
N ALA A 520 40.69 -5.19 9.63
CA ALA A 520 40.07 -4.55 8.48
C ALA A 520 39.78 -5.48 7.29
N GLY A 521 39.96 -6.79 7.45
CA GLY A 521 39.66 -7.82 6.45
C GLY A 521 38.57 -8.78 6.91
N SER A 522 38.40 -8.97 8.22
CA SER A 522 37.37 -9.83 8.76
C SER A 522 36.83 -9.42 10.14
N GLY A 523 35.54 -9.66 10.35
CA GLY A 523 34.94 -9.70 11.68
C GLY A 523 34.49 -11.14 11.99
N THR A 524 35.02 -11.72 13.06
CA THR A 524 34.71 -13.09 13.48
C THR A 524 34.10 -13.07 14.88
N TYR A 525 32.94 -13.70 15.03
CA TYR A 525 32.15 -13.67 16.25
C TYR A 525 31.85 -15.06 16.77
N TRP A 526 32.04 -15.27 18.08
CA TRP A 526 31.65 -16.50 18.74
C TRP A 526 30.13 -16.70 18.77
N SER A 527 29.72 -17.95 18.59
CA SER A 527 28.45 -18.48 19.10
C SER A 527 28.72 -19.31 20.37
N SER A 528 27.67 -19.71 21.09
CA SER A 528 27.74 -20.63 22.24
C SER A 528 27.48 -22.09 21.85
N SER A 529 27.54 -22.41 20.56
CA SER A 529 27.22 -23.73 20.03
C SER A 529 28.36 -24.74 20.21
N PRO A 530 28.11 -25.91 20.84
CA PRO A 530 29.16 -26.86 21.23
C PRO A 530 29.69 -27.77 20.10
N THR A 531 29.04 -27.82 18.94
CA THR A 531 29.31 -28.85 17.92
C THR A 531 30.47 -28.51 17.00
N PHE A 532 31.35 -29.49 16.72
CA PHE A 532 32.30 -29.46 15.61
C PHE A 532 31.58 -29.05 14.31
N GLY A 533 32.00 -27.94 13.69
CA GLY A 533 31.33 -27.35 12.52
C GLY A 533 30.29 -26.25 12.82
N GLY A 534 30.25 -25.71 14.06
CA GLY A 534 29.38 -24.60 14.45
C GLY A 534 29.66 -23.30 13.69
N SER A 535 28.60 -22.58 13.32
CA SER A 535 28.70 -21.34 12.53
C SER A 535 29.21 -20.17 13.38
N LEU A 536 30.42 -19.70 13.08
CA LEU A 536 30.87 -18.34 13.41
C LEU A 536 30.20 -17.36 12.45
N LEU A 537 29.79 -16.19 12.93
CA LEU A 537 29.52 -15.09 12.00
C LEU A 537 30.86 -14.56 11.49
N VAL A 538 31.13 -14.77 10.19
CA VAL A 538 32.31 -14.23 9.51
C VAL A 538 31.92 -13.30 8.38
N LEU A 539 32.43 -12.08 8.47
CA LEU A 539 32.31 -11.05 7.46
C LEU A 539 33.66 -10.91 6.77
N GLN A 540 33.73 -11.05 5.44
CA GLN A 540 34.96 -10.86 4.66
C GLN A 540 34.62 -10.29 3.28
N ASN A 541 35.37 -9.26 2.85
CA ASN A 541 35.25 -8.68 1.50
C ASN A 541 33.80 -8.40 1.07
N GLU A 542 33.06 -7.66 1.91
CA GLU A 542 31.69 -7.19 1.62
C GLU A 542 30.62 -8.29 1.45
N ALA A 543 30.97 -9.55 1.75
CA ALA A 543 30.05 -10.67 1.77
C ALA A 543 30.13 -11.41 3.11
N ARG A 544 29.00 -11.90 3.62
CA ARG A 544 29.04 -12.97 4.62
C ARG A 544 29.53 -14.23 3.90
N ARG A 545 30.56 -14.86 4.44
CA ARG A 545 30.81 -16.27 4.18
C ARG A 545 30.18 -17.02 5.35
N GLN A 546 29.31 -18.00 5.07
CA GLN A 546 29.14 -19.08 6.04
C GLN A 546 30.49 -19.78 6.09
N GLY A 547 31.33 -19.35 7.03
CA GLY A 547 32.56 -20.04 7.35
C GLY A 547 32.16 -21.34 8.02
N GLN A 548 31.95 -22.38 7.23
CA GLN A 548 32.16 -23.75 7.67
C GLN A 548 33.67 -23.86 7.96
N PHE A 549 34.11 -23.36 9.11
CA PHE A 549 35.44 -23.70 9.58
C PHE A 549 35.37 -25.17 9.95
N ALA A 550 36.18 -25.98 9.27
CA ALA A 550 36.20 -27.42 9.44
C ALA A 550 36.46 -27.82 10.91
N GLU A 551 37.06 -26.94 11.72
CA GLU A 551 37.39 -27.23 13.12
C GLU A 551 37.27 -25.98 13.99
N HIS A 552 36.61 -26.10 15.15
CA HIS A 552 36.65 -25.08 16.19
C HIS A 552 38.09 -24.92 16.66
N ASN A 553 38.72 -23.82 16.27
CA ASN A 553 39.94 -23.38 16.91
C ASN A 553 39.55 -22.73 18.26
N PHE A 554 39.16 -23.52 19.26
CA PHE A 554 38.77 -23.04 20.59
C PHE A 554 39.85 -22.17 21.27
N ASN A 555 41.09 -22.31 20.81
CA ASN A 555 42.23 -21.51 21.25
C ASN A 555 42.34 -20.14 20.54
N ALA A 556 41.53 -19.86 19.51
CA ALA A 556 41.49 -18.55 18.86
C ALA A 556 40.81 -17.50 19.76
N GLY A 557 41.09 -16.22 19.49
CA GLY A 557 40.38 -15.12 20.12
C GLY A 557 39.45 -14.41 19.14
N TYR A 558 38.15 -14.47 19.39
CA TYR A 558 37.12 -13.81 18.59
C TYR A 558 36.33 -12.80 19.41
N ASN A 559 35.63 -11.90 18.73
CA ASN A 559 34.73 -10.96 19.38
C ASN A 559 33.40 -11.65 19.74
N ILE A 560 32.62 -11.00 20.59
CA ILE A 560 31.31 -11.49 21.02
C ILE A 560 30.28 -10.38 20.82
N ARG A 561 29.16 -10.75 20.22
CA ARG A 561 27.96 -9.92 20.06
C ARG A 561 26.81 -10.60 20.78
N CYS A 562 26.37 -10.05 21.91
CA CYS A 562 25.38 -10.74 22.74
C CYS A 562 23.95 -10.56 22.23
N ILE A 563 23.12 -11.54 22.58
CA ILE A 563 21.67 -11.53 22.44
C ILE A 563 21.04 -11.51 23.84
N ALA A 564 19.85 -10.93 23.97
CA ALA A 564 19.12 -10.95 25.23
C ALA A 564 18.81 -12.40 25.68
N GLU A 565 18.81 -12.61 26.99
CA GLU A 565 18.27 -13.83 27.59
C GLU A 565 16.77 -13.94 27.29
N LYS A 566 16.27 -15.18 27.17
CA LYS A 566 14.86 -15.45 26.83
C LYS A 566 13.93 -15.25 28.00
#